data_AF-A0AAN4WWQ7-F1
#
_entry.id   AF-A0AAN4WWQ7-F1
#
_cell.length_a   1.000
_cell.length_b   1.000
_cell.length_c   1.000
_cell.angle_alpha   90.00
_cell.angle_beta   90.00
_cell.angle_gamma   90.00
#
_symmetry.space_group_name_H-M   'P 1'
#
loop_
_entity.id
_entity.type
_entity.pdbx_description
1 polymer ?
#
loop_
_entity_poly.entity_id
_entity_poly.type
_entity_poly.pdbx_seq_one_letter_code
_entity_poly.pdbx_strand_id
1 'polypeptide(L)'
;MAFQVGTACYPTSKQAAEASASAQVGAVVSHGGTAYVMDIGGVADASITYRLQPVAGGTPIQIVSTYTAQPCGFLQLQDGLVMGWMVAAAWIATYSVMFLARALRGEETNDNA
;
A
#
# COMPACT_ATOMS: atom_id res chain seq x y z
N MET A 1 -0.09 5.30 -11.31
CA MET A 1 0.34 4.15 -10.49
C MET A 1 0.82 4.73 -9.16
N ALA A 2 0.26 4.30 -8.03
CA ALA A 2 0.58 4.82 -6.71
C ALA A 2 1.55 3.89 -5.96
N PHE A 3 2.26 4.42 -4.96
CA PHE A 3 3.31 3.74 -4.22
C PHE A 3 3.02 3.73 -2.72
N GLN A 4 3.32 2.62 -2.04
CA GLN A 4 2.96 2.41 -0.65
C GLN A 4 4.11 2.73 0.31
N VAL A 5 3.78 3.43 1.40
CA VAL A 5 4.65 3.57 2.58
C VAL A 5 3.78 3.34 3.81
N GLY A 6 4.06 2.26 4.55
CA GLY A 6 3.21 1.83 5.66
C GLY A 6 1.78 1.54 5.17
N THR A 7 0.81 2.27 5.69
CA THR A 7 -0.63 2.14 5.34
C THR A 7 -1.12 3.19 4.35
N ALA A 8 -0.27 4.14 3.93
CA ALA A 8 -0.64 5.21 3.02
C ALA A 8 -0.09 4.97 1.59
N CYS A 9 -0.82 5.45 0.59
CA CYS A 9 -0.39 5.41 -0.81
C CYS A 9 -0.19 6.82 -1.37
N TYR A 10 0.92 6.98 -2.09
CA TYR A 10 1.37 8.24 -2.67
C TYR A 10 1.34 8.15 -4.20
N PRO A 11 0.96 9.22 -4.91
CA PRO A 11 0.82 9.20 -6.37
C PRO A 11 2.16 9.08 -7.12
N THR A 12 3.29 9.41 -6.50
CA THR A 12 4.62 9.35 -7.14
C THR A 12 5.65 8.63 -6.27
N SER A 13 6.67 8.07 -6.92
CA SER A 13 7.81 7.39 -6.28
C SER A 13 8.55 8.33 -5.34
N LYS A 14 8.77 9.57 -5.79
CA LYS A 14 9.39 10.62 -4.98
C LYS A 14 8.62 10.92 -3.70
N GLN A 15 7.29 11.05 -3.76
CA GLN A 15 6.49 11.34 -2.55
C GLN A 15 6.50 10.17 -1.56
N ALA A 16 6.50 8.92 -2.07
CA ALA A 16 6.72 7.75 -1.22
C ALA A 16 8.13 7.74 -0.60
N ALA A 17 9.16 8.08 -1.38
CA ALA A 17 10.53 8.21 -0.89
C ALA A 17 10.61 9.29 0.21
N GLU A 18 10.01 10.47 0.02
CA GLU A 18 9.94 11.55 1.01
C GLU A 18 9.25 11.11 2.30
N ALA A 19 8.11 10.42 2.19
CA ALA A 19 7.40 9.89 3.35
C ALA A 19 8.26 8.86 4.11
N SER A 20 8.91 7.92 3.41
CA SER A 20 9.80 6.95 4.05
C SER A 20 11.05 7.58 4.67
N ALA A 21 11.60 8.63 4.05
CA ALA A 21 12.74 9.37 4.55
C ALA A 21 12.39 10.12 5.85
N SER A 22 11.21 10.75 5.88
CA SER A 22 10.73 11.52 7.03
C SER A 22 10.59 10.68 8.30
N ALA A 23 10.29 9.38 8.18
CA ALA A 23 10.21 8.46 9.31
C ALA A 23 11.56 8.24 10.01
N GLN A 24 12.67 8.59 9.34
CA GLN A 24 14.02 8.37 9.84
C GLN A 24 14.72 9.67 10.28
N VAL A 25 14.13 10.83 10.00
CA VAL A 25 14.68 12.13 10.42
C VAL A 25 14.66 12.24 11.94
N GLY A 26 15.76 12.73 12.51
CA GLY A 26 15.94 12.88 13.95
C GLY A 26 16.35 11.58 14.66
N ALA A 27 16.43 10.45 13.95
CA ALA A 27 16.99 9.22 14.51
C ALA A 27 18.47 9.43 14.87
N VAL A 28 18.88 8.91 16.04
CA VAL A 28 20.28 8.92 16.46
C VAL A 28 20.89 7.56 16.16
N VAL A 29 21.94 7.54 15.33
CA VAL A 29 22.65 6.34 14.92
C VAL A 29 24.11 6.41 15.34
N SER A 30 24.66 5.29 15.81
CA SER A 30 26.08 5.19 16.14
C SER A 30 26.84 4.61 14.94
N HIS A 31 27.87 5.33 14.48
CA HIS A 31 28.74 4.88 13.41
C HIS A 31 30.20 5.18 13.78
N GLY A 32 31.08 4.16 13.71
CA GLY A 32 32.49 4.32 14.06
C GLY A 32 32.73 4.85 15.49
N GLY A 33 31.86 4.52 16.45
CA GLY A 33 31.98 4.96 17.84
C GLY A 33 31.50 6.40 18.13
N THR A 34 30.94 7.08 17.11
CA THR A 34 30.37 8.43 17.26
C THR A 34 28.87 8.40 16.96
N ALA A 35 28.09 9.16 17.75
CA ALA A 35 26.65 9.30 17.54
C ALA A 35 26.36 10.41 16.54
N TYR A 36 25.42 10.16 15.62
CA TYR A 36 24.98 11.10 14.60
C TYR A 36 23.47 11.26 14.66
N VAL A 37 22.98 12.49 14.48
CA VAL A 37 21.57 12.77 14.20
C VAL A 37 21.36 12.71 12.70
N MET A 38 20.34 11.97 12.28
CA MET A 38 20.02 11.82 10.88
C MET A 38 19.10 12.93 10.38
N ASP A 39 19.44 13.50 9.24
CA ASP A 39 18.72 14.57 8.55
C ASP A 39 18.61 14.23 7.04
N ILE A 40 17.75 14.91 6.31
CA ILE A 40 17.57 14.71 4.87
C ILE A 40 18.47 15.68 4.10
N GLY A 41 19.39 15.13 3.31
CA GLY A 41 20.20 15.88 2.35
C GLY A 41 19.50 16.05 0.99
N GLY A 42 18.63 15.12 0.61
CA GLY A 42 17.87 15.16 -0.65
C GLY A 42 17.10 13.88 -0.92
N VAL A 43 16.06 13.96 -1.75
CA VAL A 43 15.21 12.82 -2.10
C VAL A 43 14.98 12.78 -3.62
N ALA A 44 15.22 11.62 -4.22
CA ALA A 44 14.97 11.31 -5.63
C ALA A 44 14.07 10.07 -5.75
N ASP A 45 13.68 9.72 -6.98
CA ASP A 45 12.74 8.62 -7.23
C ASP A 45 13.26 7.24 -6.80
N ALA A 46 14.57 7.03 -6.88
CA ALA A 46 15.22 5.74 -6.61
C ALA A 46 16.31 5.83 -5.53
N SER A 47 16.43 6.97 -4.85
CA SER A 47 17.43 7.14 -3.79
C SER A 47 17.05 8.22 -2.79
N ILE A 48 17.51 8.03 -1.56
CA ILE A 48 17.38 8.99 -0.46
C ILE A 48 18.77 9.31 0.04
N THR A 49 19.12 10.60 0.05
CA THR A 49 20.38 11.09 0.60
C THR A 49 20.14 11.54 2.04
N TYR A 50 20.73 10.82 2.99
CA TYR A 50 20.73 11.18 4.40
C TYR A 50 22.01 11.94 4.74
N ARG A 51 21.88 12.97 5.58
CA ARG A 51 22.97 13.71 6.17
C ARG A 51 23.06 13.32 7.64
N LEU A 52 24.22 12.84 8.06
CA LEU A 52 24.50 12.44 9.44
C LEU A 52 25.31 13.55 10.09
N GLN A 53 24.69 14.27 11.02
CA GLN A 53 25.34 15.32 11.78
C GLN A 53 25.87 14.76 13.11
N PRO A 54 27.19 14.77 13.36
CA PRO A 54 27.73 14.25 14.61
C PRO A 54 27.23 15.05 15.80
N VAL A 55 26.73 14.35 16.82
CA VAL A 55 26.17 14.96 18.05
C VAL A 55 27.26 15.72 18.83
N ALA A 56 28.50 15.23 18.79
CA ALA A 56 29.66 15.87 19.42
C ALA A 56 30.18 17.11 18.65
N GLY A 57 29.55 17.49 17.54
CA GLY A 57 30.06 18.49 16.61
C GLY A 57 31.08 17.90 15.63
N GLY A 58 31.22 18.50 14.45
CA GLY A 58 32.12 18.04 13.39
C GLY A 58 31.53 18.14 11.99
N THR A 59 32.25 17.59 11.01
CA THR A 59 31.81 17.58 9.61
C THR A 59 30.72 16.53 9.39
N PRO A 60 29.59 16.91 8.79
CA PRO A 60 28.54 15.97 8.45
C PRO A 60 28.98 14.99 7.37
N ILE A 61 28.45 13.78 7.45
CA ILE A 61 28.64 12.72 6.45
C ILE A 61 27.35 12.61 5.62
N GLN A 62 27.47 12.34 4.33
CA GLN A 62 26.33 12.04 3.47
C GLN A 62 26.33 10.56 3.08
N ILE A 63 25.16 9.93 3.19
CA ILE A 63 24.94 8.55 2.77
C ILE A 63 23.79 8.54 1.77
N VAL A 64 24.04 7.96 0.60
CA VAL A 64 23.00 7.74 -0.41
C VAL A 64 22.51 6.30 -0.26
N SER A 65 21.24 6.16 0.11
CA SER A 65 20.55 4.88 0.20
C SER A 65 19.72 4.66 -1.06
N THR A 66 19.79 3.47 -1.64
CA THR A 66 18.90 3.06 -2.74
C THR A 66 17.48 2.87 -2.21
N TYR A 67 16.51 3.37 -2.97
CA TYR A 67 15.09 3.28 -2.62
C TYR A 67 14.31 2.60 -3.74
N THR A 68 13.53 1.58 -3.37
CA THR A 68 12.64 0.86 -4.30
C THR A 68 11.22 1.02 -3.81
N ALA A 69 10.47 1.90 -4.49
CA ALA A 69 9.07 2.15 -4.16
C ALA A 69 8.22 0.89 -4.41
N GLN A 70 7.44 0.47 -3.41
CA GLN A 70 6.53 -0.66 -3.54
C GLN A 70 5.21 -0.21 -4.18
N PRO A 71 4.62 -0.98 -5.09
CA PRO A 71 3.32 -0.66 -5.66
C PRO A 71 2.26 -0.64 -4.55
N CYS A 72 1.30 0.28 -4.65
CA CYS A 72 0.16 0.33 -3.73
C CYS A 72 -0.69 -0.94 -3.87
N GLY A 73 -0.61 -1.83 -2.88
CA GLY A 73 -1.38 -3.09 -2.84
C GLY A 73 -2.74 -2.98 -2.15
N PHE A 74 -3.23 -1.77 -1.91
CA PHE A 74 -4.54 -1.57 -1.28
C PHE A 74 -5.65 -1.85 -2.30
N LEU A 75 -6.61 -2.71 -1.93
CA LEU A 75 -7.85 -2.89 -2.69
C LEU A 75 -8.51 -1.53 -2.85
N GLN A 76 -8.57 -1.03 -4.09
CA GLN A 76 -9.29 0.20 -4.37
C GLN A 76 -10.79 -0.07 -4.27
N LEU A 77 -11.58 0.99 -4.09
CA LEU A 77 -13.04 0.87 -4.06
C LEU A 77 -13.60 0.18 -5.31
N GLN A 78 -12.97 0.41 -6.46
CA GLN A 78 -13.31 -0.25 -7.72
C GLN A 78 -13.03 -1.76 -7.69
N ASP A 79 -11.90 -2.18 -7.12
CA ASP A 79 -11.59 -3.60 -6.96
C ASP A 79 -12.61 -4.28 -6.04
N GLY A 80 -13.00 -3.60 -4.95
CA GLY A 80 -14.05 -4.07 -4.05
C GLY A 80 -15.40 -4.19 -4.74
N LEU A 81 -15.75 -3.25 -5.62
CA LEU A 81 -17.00 -3.29 -6.38
C LEU A 81 -17.03 -4.45 -7.39
N VAL A 82 -15.92 -4.70 -8.09
CA VAL A 82 -15.79 -5.83 -9.03
C VAL A 82 -15.92 -7.16 -8.28
N MET A 83 -15.21 -7.32 -7.16
CA MET A 83 -15.32 -8.50 -6.30
C MET A 83 -16.76 -8.70 -5.80
N GLY A 84 -17.43 -7.62 -5.38
CA GLY A 84 -18.82 -7.65 -4.95
C GLY A 84 -19.78 -8.14 -6.05
N TRP A 85 -19.61 -7.64 -7.28
CA TRP A 85 -20.42 -8.08 -8.42
C TRP A 85 -20.16 -9.53 -8.82
N MET A 86 -18.93 -10.04 -8.67
CA MET A 86 -18.64 -11.45 -8.91
C MET A 86 -19.42 -12.36 -7.96
N VAL A 87 -19.47 -12.00 -6.67
CA VAL A 87 -20.24 -12.74 -5.67
C VAL A 87 -21.74 -12.65 -5.97
N ALA A 88 -22.24 -11.45 -6.30
CA ALA A 88 -23.64 -11.27 -6.68
C ALA A 88 -24.02 -12.12 -7.90
N ALA A 89 -23.19 -12.13 -8.94
CA ALA A 89 -23.41 -12.91 -10.15
C ALA A 89 -23.46 -14.43 -9.86
N ALA A 90 -22.58 -14.92 -8.98
CA ALA A 90 -22.59 -16.33 -8.59
C ALA A 90 -23.91 -16.74 -7.91
N TRP A 91 -24.44 -15.88 -7.03
CA TRP A 91 -25.73 -16.13 -6.39
C TRP A 91 -26.91 -16.05 -7.35
N ILE A 92 -26.91 -15.05 -8.25
CA ILE A 92 -27.94 -14.92 -9.28
C ILE A 92 -27.94 -16.16 -10.20
N ALA A 93 -26.77 -16.62 -10.62
CA ALA A 93 -26.65 -17.82 -11.45
C ALA A 93 -27.18 -19.07 -10.73
N THR A 94 -26.79 -19.25 -9.46
CA THR A 94 -27.24 -20.37 -8.63
C THR A 94 -28.76 -20.36 -8.47
N TYR A 95 -29.34 -19.19 -8.14
CA TYR A 95 -30.79 -19.04 -8.01
C TYR A 95 -31.52 -19.34 -9.32
N SER A 96 -30.98 -18.84 -10.44
CA SER A 96 -31.55 -19.08 -11.77
C SER A 96 -31.59 -20.57 -12.13
N VAL A 97 -30.52 -21.31 -11.83
CA VAL A 97 -30.46 -22.76 -12.04
C VAL A 97 -31.46 -23.49 -11.14
N MET A 98 -31.55 -23.13 -9.84
CA MET A 98 -32.53 -23.73 -8.94
C MET A 98 -33.96 -23.46 -9.38
N PHE A 99 -34.26 -22.22 -9.81
CA PHE A 99 -35.58 -21.82 -10.29
C PHE A 99 -35.96 -22.61 -11.55
N LEU A 100 -35.06 -22.70 -12.53
CA LEU A 100 -35.28 -23.50 -13.73
C LEU A 100 -35.45 -24.99 -13.42
N ALA A 101 -34.65 -25.54 -12.51
CA ALA A 101 -34.76 -26.92 -12.09
C ALA A 101 -36.11 -27.22 -11.40
N ARG A 102 -36.62 -26.30 -10.58
CA ARG A 102 -37.96 -26.42 -9.98
C ARG A 102 -39.07 -26.35 -11.02
N ALA A 103 -39.00 -25.38 -11.93
CA ALA A 103 -39.98 -25.23 -13.01
C ALA A 103 -40.05 -26.49 -13.89
N LEU A 104 -38.91 -27.10 -14.22
CA LEU A 104 -38.84 -28.31 -15.04
C LEU A 104 -39.28 -29.58 -14.31
N ARG A 105 -39.14 -29.64 -12.98
CA ARG A 105 -39.60 -30.78 -12.17
C ARG A 105 -41.12 -30.79 -11.97
N GLY A 106 -41.83 -29.74 -12.36
CA GLY A 106 -43.28 -29.67 -12.23
C GLY A 106 -43.74 -29.68 -10.76
N GLU A 107 -42.93 -29.16 -9.84
CA GLU A 107 -43.42 -28.83 -8.50
C GLU A 107 -44.37 -27.64 -8.65
N GLU A 108 -45.66 -27.92 -8.83
CA GLU A 108 -46.74 -26.95 -8.70
C GLU A 108 -46.64 -26.34 -7.29
N THR A 109 -46.07 -25.14 -7.22
CA THR A 109 -46.07 -24.34 -6.00
C THR A 109 -47.52 -23.87 -5.83
N ASN A 110 -48.30 -24.63 -5.08
CA ASN A 110 -49.57 -24.15 -4.53
C ASN A 110 -49.27 -23.25 -3.33
N ASP A 111 -48.59 -22.12 -3.58
CA ASP A 111 -48.36 -21.07 -2.58
C ASP A 111 -49.43 -19.98 -2.76
N ASN A 112 -50.65 -20.31 -2.34
CA ASN A 112 -51.62 -19.34 -1.86
C ASN A 112 -51.69 -19.47 -0.33
N ALA A 113 -50.81 -18.77 0.40
CA ALA A 113 -51.03 -18.23 1.75
C ALA A 113 -49.78 -17.46 2.22
#